data_AF-A0A662DPC4-F1
#
_entry.id   AF-A0A662DPC4-F1
#
_cell.length_a   1.000
_cell.length_b   1.000
_cell.length_c   1.000
_cell.angle_alpha   90.00
_cell.angle_beta   90.00
_cell.angle_gamma   90.00
#
_symmetry.space_group_name_H-M   'P 1'
#
loop_
_entity.id
_entity.type
_entity.pdbx_description
1 polymer ?
#
loop_
_entity_poly.entity_id
_entity_poly.type
_entity_poly.pdbx_seq_one_letter_code
_entity_poly.pdbx_strand_id
1 'polypeptide(L)'
;MAPRMDLEMLNAVPPWEWPNDAGALFIEVLRDTASEESDRLIAAELAGDFTVVNDEIFDILLSIIANDEETPSLRGTAAIALGPALDHSAMEGFDDPDDMPISEPTFLKAQELLRKLFMDGDVPKEVRRRILEASVRAPQDWHQEAIRDAYSNDDDDWKLTAVFSMCYVGGFEEQILEALQSDNEEIEYEAVQSAGNWGLDAAWRHIEGIVTAANPDKVLLLAAIEALASIRPDQAGMVLVDLTLHDDEEIVDAANEGMAMAETMAMLEGSLDDDDEEDLGW
;
A
#
# COMPACT_ATOMS: atom_id res chain seq x y z
N MET A 1 15.07 24.11 26.46
CA MET A 1 14.79 22.68 26.17
C MET A 1 13.39 22.67 25.62
N ALA A 2 13.22 22.29 24.35
CA ALA A 2 11.88 22.02 23.83
C ALA A 2 11.27 20.87 24.67
N PRO A 3 9.94 20.85 24.88
CA PRO A 3 9.30 19.70 25.52
C PRO A 3 9.61 18.44 24.70
N ARG A 4 10.03 17.35 25.37
CA ARG A 4 10.15 16.03 24.75
C ARG A 4 8.74 15.62 24.33
N MET A 5 8.51 15.42 23.02
CA MET A 5 7.24 14.90 22.54
C MET A 5 7.10 13.44 22.98
N ASP A 6 5.90 13.07 23.41
CA ASP A 6 5.53 11.68 23.65
C ASP A 6 4.89 11.07 22.39
N LEU A 7 4.60 9.76 22.44
CA LEU A 7 4.08 9.02 21.29
C LEU A 7 2.75 9.56 20.77
N GLU A 8 1.84 9.97 21.67
CA GLU A 8 0.55 10.53 21.28
C GLU A 8 0.72 11.84 20.50
N MET A 9 1.65 12.69 20.94
CA MET A 9 1.96 13.93 20.22
C MET A 9 2.59 13.68 18.85
N LEU A 10 3.48 12.68 18.72
CA LEU A 10 4.08 12.32 17.43
C LEU A 10 3.04 11.75 16.46
N ASN A 11 2.11 10.94 16.96
CA ASN A 11 1.02 10.39 16.15
C ASN A 11 0.03 11.46 15.64
N ALA A 12 -0.03 12.61 16.31
CA ALA A 12 -0.95 13.69 15.97
C ALA A 12 -0.36 14.76 15.03
N VAL A 13 0.93 14.67 14.69
CA VAL A 13 1.58 15.62 13.77
C VAL A 13 2.21 14.89 12.59
N PRO A 14 2.34 15.57 11.44
CA PRO A 14 2.97 14.94 10.29
C PRO A 14 4.44 14.54 10.54
N PRO A 15 4.94 13.47 9.89
CA PRO A 15 6.29 12.96 10.12
C PRO A 15 7.42 13.98 9.88
N TRP A 16 7.27 14.88 8.91
CA TRP A 16 8.26 15.93 8.62
C TRP A 16 8.37 17.00 9.73
N GLU A 17 7.45 17.02 10.70
CA GLU A 17 7.52 17.87 11.89
C GLU A 17 8.12 17.16 13.11
N TRP A 18 8.45 15.86 13.00
CA TRP A 18 9.01 15.10 14.10
C TRP A 18 10.41 15.62 14.50
N PRO A 19 10.73 15.56 15.81
CA PRO A 19 12.07 15.87 16.27
C PRO A 19 13.07 14.80 15.81
N ASN A 20 14.33 15.20 15.63
CA ASN A 20 15.40 14.30 15.16
C ASN A 20 15.61 13.04 16.01
N ASP A 21 15.13 13.01 17.26
CA ASP A 21 15.23 11.88 18.18
C ASP A 21 13.96 10.99 18.21
N ALA A 22 12.97 11.23 17.34
CA ALA A 22 11.74 10.42 17.26
C ALA A 22 12.05 8.93 17.05
N GLY A 23 12.93 8.59 16.10
CA GLY A 23 13.35 7.20 15.87
C GLY A 23 13.96 6.54 17.11
N ALA A 24 14.73 7.29 17.91
CA ALA A 24 15.31 6.76 19.15
C ALA A 24 14.24 6.48 20.22
N LEU A 25 13.18 7.29 20.29
CA LEU A 25 12.03 7.04 21.16
C LEU A 25 11.27 5.77 20.72
N PHE A 26 11.03 5.58 19.42
CA PHE A 26 10.37 4.38 18.91
C PHE A 26 11.18 3.13 19.23
N ILE A 27 12.50 3.17 19.03
CA ILE A 27 13.42 2.08 19.42
C ILE A 27 13.33 1.77 20.92
N GLU A 28 13.31 2.79 21.78
CA GLU A 28 13.20 2.65 23.24
C GLU A 28 11.91 1.90 23.61
N VAL A 29 10.77 2.33 23.07
CA VAL A 29 9.46 1.75 23.36
C VAL A 29 9.30 0.34 22.80
N LEU A 30 9.72 0.11 21.55
CA LEU A 30 9.58 -1.19 20.89
C LEU A 30 10.37 -2.30 21.59
N ARG A 31 11.56 -1.95 22.12
CA ARG A 31 12.43 -2.87 22.86
C ARG A 31 11.95 -3.14 24.29
N ASP A 32 11.21 -2.20 24.89
CA ASP A 32 10.74 -2.37 26.26
C ASP A 32 9.46 -3.21 26.30
N THR A 33 9.64 -4.52 26.48
CA THR A 33 8.55 -5.49 26.67
C THR A 33 7.65 -5.21 27.88
N ALA A 34 8.06 -4.32 28.79
CA ALA A 34 7.22 -3.89 29.92
C ALA A 34 6.37 -2.65 29.60
N SER A 35 6.56 -2.02 28.43
CA SER A 35 5.70 -0.92 27.97
C SER A 35 4.28 -1.41 27.71
N GLU A 36 3.31 -0.51 27.84
CA GLU A 36 1.93 -0.77 27.49
C GLU A 36 1.82 -1.18 26.02
N GLU A 37 0.97 -2.15 25.72
CA GLU A 37 0.82 -2.67 24.36
C GLU A 37 0.36 -1.57 23.39
N SER A 38 -0.50 -0.65 23.82
CA SER A 38 -0.94 0.50 23.03
C SER A 38 0.22 1.37 22.56
N ASP A 39 1.19 1.60 23.44
CA ASP A 39 2.35 2.46 23.14
C ASP A 39 3.27 1.75 22.16
N ARG A 40 3.45 0.43 22.31
CA ARG A 40 4.24 -0.39 21.39
C ARG A 40 3.58 -0.50 20.01
N LEU A 41 2.25 -0.53 19.95
CA LEU A 41 1.49 -0.52 18.69
C LEU A 41 1.70 0.81 17.93
N ILE A 42 1.53 1.94 18.62
CA ILE A 42 1.79 3.27 18.03
C ILE A 42 3.25 3.37 17.58
N ALA A 43 4.20 2.97 18.42
CA ALA A 43 5.62 3.00 18.06
C ALA A 43 5.92 2.12 16.84
N ALA A 44 5.27 0.96 16.71
CA ALA A 44 5.48 0.07 15.56
C ALA A 44 4.93 0.69 14.27
N GLU A 45 3.75 1.30 14.32
CA GLU A 45 3.13 2.01 13.20
C GLU A 45 4.02 3.17 12.72
N LEU A 46 4.44 4.05 13.64
CA LEU A 46 5.23 5.23 13.30
C LEU A 46 6.66 4.90 12.85
N ALA A 47 7.21 3.77 13.30
CA ALA A 47 8.58 3.36 12.96
C ALA A 47 8.75 2.97 11.48
N GLY A 48 7.67 2.68 10.76
CA GLY A 48 7.70 2.38 9.32
C GLY A 48 7.88 3.60 8.41
N ASP A 49 7.80 4.82 8.95
CA ASP A 49 7.86 6.05 8.16
C ASP A 49 9.27 6.35 7.62
N PHE A 50 9.36 6.84 6.38
CA PHE A 50 10.62 7.18 5.71
C PHE A 50 11.48 8.20 6.47
N THR A 51 10.87 9.02 7.34
CA THR A 51 11.59 10.00 8.17
C THR A 51 12.52 9.33 9.18
N VAL A 52 12.20 8.11 9.62
CA VAL A 52 12.90 7.45 10.74
C VAL A 52 13.41 6.06 10.40
N VAL A 53 12.75 5.35 9.48
CA VAL A 53 13.06 3.96 9.15
C VAL A 53 14.53 3.81 8.76
N ASN A 54 15.14 2.75 9.27
CA ASN A 54 16.53 2.38 9.02
C ASN A 54 16.73 0.90 9.40
N ASP A 55 17.91 0.36 9.12
CA ASP A 55 18.27 -1.03 9.41
C ASP A 55 18.04 -1.44 10.89
N GLU A 56 18.29 -0.55 11.86
CA GLU A 56 18.10 -0.88 13.29
C GLU A 56 16.61 -1.02 13.64
N ILE A 57 15.78 -0.08 13.18
CA ILE A 57 14.33 -0.15 13.35
C ILE A 57 13.77 -1.39 12.66
N PHE A 58 14.21 -1.63 11.43
CA PHE A 58 13.76 -2.76 10.64
C PHE A 58 14.09 -4.10 11.34
N ASP A 59 15.29 -4.22 11.90
CA ASP A 59 15.71 -5.39 12.67
C ASP A 59 14.90 -5.60 13.96
N ILE A 60 14.49 -4.51 14.63
CA ILE A 60 13.60 -4.58 15.79
C ILE A 60 12.21 -5.07 15.39
N LEU A 61 11.63 -4.52 14.32
CA LEU A 61 10.32 -4.94 13.81
C LEU A 61 10.34 -6.41 13.37
N LEU A 62 11.37 -6.86 12.64
CA LEU A 62 11.56 -8.27 12.30
C LEU A 62 11.66 -9.17 13.54
N SER A 63 12.33 -8.70 14.60
CA SER A 63 12.43 -9.44 15.87
C SER A 63 11.08 -9.57 16.57
N ILE A 64 10.24 -8.52 16.52
CA ILE A 64 8.87 -8.55 17.06
C ILE A 64 8.02 -9.55 16.27
N ILE A 65 8.02 -9.50 14.93
CA ILE A 65 7.21 -10.38 14.07
C ILE A 65 7.54 -11.87 14.34
N ALA A 66 8.82 -12.18 14.57
CA ALA A 66 9.31 -13.53 14.82
C ALA A 66 9.09 -14.04 16.26
N ASN A 67 8.76 -13.17 17.22
CA ASN A 67 8.62 -13.54 18.63
C ASN A 67 7.20 -14.07 18.90
N ASP A 68 7.08 -15.35 19.26
CA ASP A 68 5.81 -16.02 19.55
C ASP A 68 5.19 -15.63 20.89
N GLU A 69 5.98 -15.01 21.79
CA GLU A 69 5.50 -14.44 23.05
C GLU A 69 4.85 -13.05 22.85
N GLU A 70 5.04 -12.40 21.70
CA GLU A 70 4.38 -11.13 21.38
C GLU A 70 2.93 -11.34 20.92
N THR A 71 2.09 -10.34 21.14
CA THR A 71 0.69 -10.42 20.74
C THR A 71 0.54 -10.45 19.22
N PRO A 72 -0.48 -11.17 18.68
CA PRO A 72 -0.75 -11.15 17.25
C PRO A 72 -0.95 -9.75 16.68
N SER A 73 -1.51 -8.82 17.46
CA SER A 73 -1.73 -7.43 17.04
C SER A 73 -0.42 -6.68 16.86
N LEU A 74 0.51 -6.77 17.82
CA LEU A 74 1.81 -6.12 17.70
C LEU A 74 2.65 -6.73 16.57
N ARG A 75 2.64 -8.07 16.45
CA ARG A 75 3.31 -8.79 15.36
C ARG A 75 2.77 -8.39 13.99
N GLY A 76 1.45 -8.29 13.85
CA GLY A 76 0.81 -7.84 12.61
C GLY A 76 1.13 -6.38 12.28
N THR A 77 1.09 -5.49 13.27
CA THR A 77 1.43 -4.07 13.09
C THR A 77 2.88 -3.89 12.67
N ALA A 78 3.80 -4.61 13.34
CA ALA A 78 5.21 -4.60 12.97
C ALA A 78 5.45 -5.14 11.55
N ALA A 79 4.67 -6.13 11.08
CA ALA A 79 4.75 -6.61 9.71
C ALA A 79 4.31 -5.54 8.71
N ILE A 80 3.16 -4.89 8.93
CA ILE A 80 2.66 -3.81 8.06
C ILE A 80 3.64 -2.64 7.97
N ALA A 81 4.27 -2.27 9.09
CA ALA A 81 5.25 -1.18 9.13
C ALA A 81 6.48 -1.43 8.24
N LEU A 82 6.78 -2.67 7.86
CA LEU A 82 7.86 -2.97 6.91
C LEU A 82 7.50 -2.61 5.46
N GLY A 83 6.21 -2.57 5.15
CA GLY A 83 5.67 -2.48 3.79
C GLY A 83 6.25 -1.35 2.95
N PRO A 84 6.18 -0.07 3.39
CA PRO A 84 6.64 1.07 2.61
C PRO A 84 8.13 0.98 2.22
N ALA A 85 9.00 0.60 3.15
CA ALA A 85 10.43 0.45 2.87
C ALA A 85 10.70 -0.75 1.93
N LEU A 86 9.97 -1.86 2.06
CA LEU A 86 10.07 -2.99 1.12
C LEU A 86 9.65 -2.60 -0.30
N ASP A 87 8.55 -1.85 -0.42
CA ASP A 87 8.00 -1.36 -1.69
C ASP A 87 9.01 -0.48 -2.42
N HIS A 88 9.49 0.56 -1.74
CA HIS A 88 10.48 1.49 -2.27
C HIS A 88 11.78 0.77 -2.62
N SER A 89 12.26 -0.14 -1.77
CA SER A 89 13.47 -0.92 -2.07
C SER A 89 13.33 -1.88 -3.25
N ALA A 90 12.14 -2.44 -3.46
CA ALA A 90 11.89 -3.27 -4.64
C ALA A 90 11.81 -2.43 -5.93
N MET A 91 11.27 -1.21 -5.84
CA MET A 91 11.11 -0.29 -6.97
C MET A 91 12.43 0.35 -7.41
N GLU A 92 13.19 0.93 -6.47
CA GLU A 92 14.44 1.65 -6.77
C GLU A 92 15.63 0.70 -6.99
N GLY A 93 15.56 -0.52 -6.44
CA GLY A 93 16.70 -1.43 -6.41
C GLY A 93 17.79 -0.96 -5.44
N PHE A 94 19.04 -1.35 -5.68
CA PHE A 94 20.16 -1.09 -4.75
C PHE A 94 21.41 -0.54 -5.47
N ASP A 95 21.21 0.12 -6.61
CA ASP A 95 22.31 0.69 -7.39
C ASP A 95 22.97 1.90 -6.70
N ASP A 96 22.18 2.70 -5.96
CA ASP A 96 22.67 3.78 -5.08
C ASP A 96 22.24 3.53 -3.62
N PRO A 97 23.10 2.93 -2.79
CA PRO A 97 22.73 2.53 -1.44
C PRO A 97 22.55 3.71 -0.47
N ASP A 98 23.04 4.90 -0.79
CA ASP A 98 22.97 6.07 0.11
C ASP A 98 21.57 6.69 0.15
N ASP A 99 20.75 6.45 -0.87
CA ASP A 99 19.37 6.96 -0.99
C ASP A 99 18.32 5.92 -0.52
N MET A 100 18.76 4.76 -0.04
CA MET A 100 17.87 3.67 0.36
C MET A 100 17.43 3.76 1.84
N PRO A 101 16.14 3.47 2.15
CA PRO A 101 15.65 3.46 3.53
C PRO A 101 16.26 2.33 4.36
N ILE A 102 16.62 1.22 3.71
CA ILE A 102 17.26 0.06 4.32
C ILE A 102 18.31 -0.51 3.37
N SER A 103 19.30 -1.21 3.93
CA SER A 103 20.33 -1.86 3.13
C SER A 103 19.83 -3.13 2.44
N GLU A 104 20.45 -3.51 1.32
CA GLU A 104 20.15 -4.75 0.59
C GLU A 104 20.18 -6.00 1.49
N PRO A 105 21.17 -6.18 2.41
CA PRO A 105 21.16 -7.30 3.34
C PRO A 105 19.92 -7.34 4.25
N THR A 106 19.46 -6.18 4.74
CA THR A 106 18.26 -6.07 5.58
C THR A 106 17.02 -6.43 4.77
N PHE A 107 16.90 -5.92 3.55
CA PHE A 107 15.81 -6.24 2.63
C PHE A 107 15.71 -7.76 2.34
N LEU A 108 16.82 -8.40 1.98
CA LEU A 108 16.86 -9.84 1.71
C LEU A 108 16.52 -10.67 2.95
N LYS A 109 17.02 -10.27 4.12
CA LYS A 109 16.69 -10.89 5.41
C LYS A 109 15.20 -10.80 5.71
N ALA A 110 14.57 -9.66 5.41
CA ALA A 110 13.14 -9.45 5.57
C ALA A 110 12.34 -10.41 4.69
N GLN A 111 12.65 -10.47 3.39
CA GLN A 111 11.99 -11.35 2.44
C GLN A 111 12.05 -12.82 2.88
N GLU A 112 13.21 -13.28 3.35
CA GLU A 112 13.38 -14.66 3.84
C GLU A 112 12.53 -14.92 5.10
N LEU A 113 12.57 -14.02 6.08
CA LEU A 113 11.84 -14.18 7.34
C LEU A 113 10.32 -14.16 7.13
N LEU A 114 9.81 -13.19 6.37
CA LEU A 114 8.39 -13.05 6.08
C LEU A 114 7.86 -14.28 5.33
N ARG A 115 8.58 -14.75 4.30
CA ARG A 115 8.22 -15.99 3.60
C ARG A 115 8.17 -17.18 4.55
N LYS A 116 9.19 -17.35 5.40
CA LYS A 116 9.24 -18.46 6.36
C LYS A 116 8.04 -18.45 7.30
N LEU A 117 7.72 -17.29 7.88
CA LEU A 117 6.62 -17.15 8.83
C LEU A 117 5.24 -17.27 8.17
N PHE A 118 5.08 -16.79 6.94
CA PHE A 118 3.83 -16.99 6.19
C PHE A 118 3.53 -18.47 5.94
N MET A 119 4.58 -19.25 5.62
CA MET A 119 4.46 -20.69 5.32
C MET A 119 4.31 -21.56 6.57
N ASP A 120 4.59 -21.00 7.76
CA ASP A 120 4.43 -21.69 9.03
C ASP A 120 2.96 -21.66 9.47
N GLY A 121 2.33 -22.84 9.45
CA GLY A 121 0.92 -23.00 9.84
C GLY A 121 0.65 -22.80 11.33
N ASP A 122 1.68 -22.79 12.17
CA ASP A 122 1.56 -22.52 13.60
C ASP A 122 1.52 -21.00 13.90
N VAL A 123 1.91 -20.16 12.94
CA VAL A 123 1.79 -18.69 13.07
C VAL A 123 0.30 -18.30 13.02
N PRO A 124 -0.18 -17.44 13.94
CA PRO A 124 -1.59 -17.03 13.97
C PRO A 124 -2.05 -16.42 12.64
N LYS A 125 -3.30 -16.74 12.24
CA LYS A 125 -3.93 -16.25 11.00
C LYS A 125 -3.70 -14.75 10.78
N GLU A 126 -4.03 -13.92 11.77
CA GLU A 126 -3.92 -12.47 11.63
C GLU A 126 -2.49 -12.00 11.35
N VAL A 127 -1.49 -12.67 11.93
CA VAL A 127 -0.08 -12.37 11.66
C VAL A 127 0.29 -12.80 10.25
N ARG A 128 -0.14 -13.99 9.81
CA ARG A 128 0.14 -14.47 8.44
C ARG A 128 -0.48 -13.58 7.37
N ARG A 129 -1.68 -13.05 7.60
CA ARG A 129 -2.32 -12.07 6.70
C ARG A 129 -1.48 -10.81 6.55
N ARG A 130 -1.11 -10.18 7.67
CA ARG A 130 -0.28 -8.95 7.65
C ARG A 130 1.12 -9.19 7.06
N ILE A 131 1.69 -10.37 7.27
CA ILE A 131 2.95 -10.77 6.62
C ILE A 131 2.79 -10.80 5.10
N LEU A 132 1.69 -11.38 4.58
CA LEU A 132 1.44 -11.42 3.14
C LEU A 132 1.26 -10.02 2.57
N GLU A 133 0.45 -9.17 3.23
CA GLU A 133 0.22 -7.76 2.83
C GLU A 133 1.53 -6.94 2.79
N ALA A 134 2.43 -7.17 3.75
CA ALA A 134 3.74 -6.53 3.75
C ALA A 134 4.66 -7.10 2.67
N SER A 135 4.68 -8.43 2.47
CA SER A 135 5.65 -9.07 1.59
C SER A 135 5.35 -8.88 0.11
N VAL A 136 4.07 -8.76 -0.27
CA VAL A 136 3.67 -8.58 -1.68
C VAL A 136 4.15 -7.26 -2.28
N ARG A 137 4.44 -6.26 -1.45
CA ARG A 137 5.09 -5.01 -1.86
C ARG A 137 6.52 -5.20 -2.40
N ALA A 138 7.14 -6.34 -2.12
CA ALA A 138 8.38 -6.78 -2.77
C ALA A 138 8.17 -8.16 -3.42
N PRO A 139 7.53 -8.23 -4.61
CA PRO A 139 7.06 -9.48 -5.20
C PRO A 139 8.12 -10.58 -5.32
N GLN A 140 7.72 -11.82 -5.03
CA GLN A 140 8.52 -13.05 -5.10
C GLN A 140 7.67 -14.17 -5.72
N ASP A 141 8.31 -15.20 -6.28
CA ASP A 141 7.66 -16.29 -7.01
C ASP A 141 6.56 -17.04 -6.23
N TRP A 142 6.61 -17.02 -4.89
CA TRP A 142 5.66 -17.73 -4.04
C TRP A 142 4.34 -16.96 -3.83
N HIS A 143 4.30 -15.65 -4.09
CA HIS A 143 3.13 -14.83 -3.79
C HIS A 143 1.91 -15.22 -4.65
N GLN A 144 2.09 -15.58 -5.92
CA GLN A 144 0.96 -15.93 -6.76
C GLN A 144 0.18 -17.13 -6.22
N GLU A 145 0.85 -18.17 -5.74
CA GLU A 145 0.17 -19.33 -5.15
C GLU A 145 -0.49 -18.95 -3.82
N ALA A 146 0.21 -18.19 -2.97
CA ALA A 146 -0.33 -17.71 -1.69
C ALA A 146 -1.61 -16.85 -1.87
N ILE A 147 -1.64 -15.97 -2.87
CA ILE A 147 -2.79 -15.11 -3.18
C ILE A 147 -3.95 -15.96 -3.73
N ARG A 148 -3.68 -16.93 -4.62
CA ARG A 148 -4.73 -17.86 -5.11
C ARG A 148 -5.37 -18.65 -3.98
N ASP A 149 -4.55 -19.16 -3.07
CA ASP A 149 -5.00 -19.92 -1.90
C ASP A 149 -5.83 -19.04 -0.95
N ALA A 150 -5.38 -17.81 -0.69
CA ALA A 150 -6.10 -16.85 0.15
C ALA A 150 -7.44 -16.43 -0.48
N TYR A 151 -7.49 -16.15 -1.78
CA TYR A 151 -8.71 -15.75 -2.48
C TYR A 151 -9.76 -16.86 -2.57
N SER A 152 -9.29 -18.12 -2.69
CA SER A 152 -10.16 -19.30 -2.75
C SER A 152 -10.69 -19.74 -1.39
N ASN A 153 -10.32 -19.06 -0.31
CA ASN A 153 -10.78 -19.33 1.03
C ASN A 153 -12.18 -18.73 1.26
N ASP A 154 -13.03 -19.45 2.00
CA ASP A 154 -14.38 -18.97 2.37
C ASP A 154 -14.35 -17.88 3.47
N ASP A 155 -13.18 -17.59 4.01
CA ASP A 155 -12.95 -16.59 5.05
C ASP A 155 -12.69 -15.22 4.43
N ASP A 156 -13.63 -14.28 4.61
CA ASP A 156 -13.59 -12.92 4.04
C ASP A 156 -12.29 -12.17 4.37
N ASP A 157 -11.70 -12.45 5.53
CA ASP A 157 -10.42 -11.88 5.93
C ASP A 157 -9.27 -12.29 4.99
N TRP A 158 -9.23 -13.57 4.61
CA TRP A 158 -8.25 -14.07 3.65
C TRP A 158 -8.54 -13.54 2.25
N LYS A 159 -9.82 -13.43 1.89
CA LYS A 159 -10.22 -12.86 0.61
C LYS A 159 -9.82 -11.39 0.50
N LEU A 160 -10.03 -10.59 1.55
CA LEU A 160 -9.58 -9.20 1.63
C LEU A 160 -8.07 -9.08 1.47
N THR A 161 -7.30 -9.84 2.25
CA THR A 161 -5.83 -9.87 2.12
C THR A 161 -5.39 -10.28 0.72
N ALA A 162 -6.10 -11.21 0.07
CA ALA A 162 -5.79 -11.62 -1.30
C ALA A 162 -6.04 -10.48 -2.29
N VAL A 163 -7.18 -9.80 -2.20
CA VAL A 163 -7.52 -8.69 -3.12
C VAL A 163 -6.57 -7.51 -2.92
N PHE A 164 -6.24 -7.13 -1.68
CA PHE A 164 -5.17 -6.16 -1.39
C PHE A 164 -3.87 -6.55 -2.11
N SER A 165 -3.49 -7.83 -2.00
CA SER A 165 -2.25 -8.34 -2.58
C SER A 165 -2.23 -8.34 -4.11
N MET A 166 -3.40 -8.41 -4.74
CA MET A 166 -3.53 -8.35 -6.21
C MET A 166 -3.15 -6.98 -6.75
N CYS A 167 -3.17 -5.91 -5.96
CA CYS A 167 -2.66 -4.61 -6.37
C CYS A 167 -1.16 -4.68 -6.70
N TYR A 168 -0.39 -5.48 -5.95
CA TYR A 168 1.07 -5.57 -6.11
C TYR A 168 1.54 -6.72 -7.01
N VAL A 169 0.75 -7.79 -7.10
CA VAL A 169 1.12 -9.01 -7.85
C VAL A 169 0.12 -9.26 -8.96
N GLY A 170 0.56 -9.23 -10.22
CA GLY A 170 -0.30 -9.40 -11.39
C GLY A 170 -0.73 -10.84 -11.70
N GLY A 171 -1.67 -10.97 -12.65
CA GLY A 171 -2.24 -12.25 -13.11
C GLY A 171 -3.52 -12.67 -12.40
N PHE A 172 -4.31 -11.69 -11.93
CA PHE A 172 -5.54 -11.87 -11.15
C PHE A 172 -6.71 -11.01 -11.68
N GLU A 173 -6.70 -10.66 -12.96
CA GLU A 173 -7.65 -9.73 -13.56
C GLU A 173 -9.10 -10.20 -13.38
N GLU A 174 -9.37 -11.50 -13.56
CA GLU A 174 -10.70 -12.07 -13.35
C GLU A 174 -11.16 -11.96 -11.89
N GLN A 175 -10.25 -12.21 -10.94
CA GLN A 175 -10.54 -12.15 -9.50
C GLN A 175 -10.76 -10.71 -9.02
N ILE A 176 -9.99 -9.75 -9.53
CA ILE A 176 -10.19 -8.33 -9.24
C ILE A 176 -11.57 -7.90 -9.75
N LEU A 177 -11.95 -8.27 -10.97
CA LEU A 177 -13.26 -7.93 -11.55
C LEU A 177 -14.43 -8.59 -10.79
N GLU A 178 -14.25 -9.80 -10.29
CA GLU A 178 -15.22 -10.45 -9.40
C GLU A 178 -15.33 -9.70 -8.06
N ALA A 179 -14.20 -9.33 -7.46
CA ALA A 179 -14.15 -8.65 -6.16
C ALA A 179 -14.78 -7.25 -6.17
N LEU A 180 -14.79 -6.55 -7.31
CA LEU A 180 -15.56 -5.30 -7.48
C LEU A 180 -17.06 -5.48 -7.22
N GLN A 181 -17.60 -6.69 -7.36
CA GLN A 181 -19.03 -6.98 -7.10
C GLN A 181 -19.28 -7.47 -5.67
N SER A 182 -18.31 -7.36 -4.77
CA SER A 182 -18.42 -7.80 -3.38
C SER A 182 -19.41 -6.93 -2.59
N ASP A 183 -20.24 -7.55 -1.76
CA ASP A 183 -21.06 -6.84 -0.77
C ASP A 183 -20.23 -6.37 0.45
N ASN A 184 -18.97 -6.79 0.56
CA ASN A 184 -18.01 -6.33 1.57
C ASN A 184 -17.26 -5.11 1.02
N GLU A 185 -17.51 -3.95 1.63
CA GLU A 185 -16.99 -2.63 1.25
C GLU A 185 -15.45 -2.58 1.27
N GLU A 186 -14.78 -3.27 2.20
CA GLU A 186 -13.31 -3.32 2.25
C GLU A 186 -12.75 -4.11 1.05
N ILE A 187 -13.41 -5.20 0.67
CA ILE A 187 -13.02 -5.99 -0.52
C ILE A 187 -13.26 -5.19 -1.80
N GLU A 188 -14.38 -4.48 -1.89
CA GLU A 188 -14.68 -3.62 -3.04
C GLU A 188 -13.62 -2.51 -3.17
N TYR A 189 -13.27 -1.85 -2.05
CA TYR A 189 -12.23 -0.83 -2.01
C TYR A 189 -10.89 -1.35 -2.55
N GLU A 190 -10.40 -2.47 -2.05
CA GLU A 190 -9.13 -3.05 -2.52
C GLU A 190 -9.20 -3.49 -3.99
N ALA A 191 -10.37 -3.92 -4.46
CA ALA A 191 -10.58 -4.26 -5.86
C ALA A 191 -10.54 -3.03 -6.76
N VAL A 192 -11.06 -1.88 -6.31
CA VAL A 192 -10.95 -0.59 -7.02
C VAL A 192 -9.50 -0.17 -7.13
N GLN A 193 -8.73 -0.22 -6.03
CA GLN A 193 -7.30 0.10 -6.03
C GLN A 193 -6.54 -0.81 -7.01
N SER A 194 -6.77 -2.12 -6.93
CA SER A 194 -6.13 -3.10 -7.82
C SER A 194 -6.49 -2.90 -9.29
N ALA A 195 -7.76 -2.63 -9.59
CA ALA A 195 -8.22 -2.37 -10.95
C ALA A 195 -7.59 -1.10 -11.54
N GLY A 196 -7.45 -0.05 -10.72
CA GLY A 196 -6.75 1.18 -11.07
C GLY A 196 -5.28 0.94 -11.38
N ASN A 197 -4.57 0.26 -10.47
CA ASN A 197 -3.13 -0.01 -10.60
C ASN A 197 -2.78 -0.80 -11.86
N TRP A 198 -3.63 -1.76 -12.27
CA TRP A 198 -3.42 -2.55 -13.49
C TRP A 198 -4.11 -1.99 -14.74
N GLY A 199 -4.77 -0.83 -14.65
CA GLY A 199 -5.47 -0.22 -15.79
C GLY A 199 -6.56 -1.13 -16.39
N LEU A 200 -7.34 -1.83 -15.55
CA LEU A 200 -8.30 -2.82 -16.02
C LEU A 200 -9.52 -2.17 -16.69
N ASP A 201 -9.50 -2.07 -18.02
CA ASP A 201 -10.57 -1.47 -18.83
C ASP A 201 -11.99 -1.98 -18.49
N ALA A 202 -12.11 -3.28 -18.20
CA ALA A 202 -13.38 -3.90 -17.86
C ALA A 202 -14.00 -3.39 -16.54
N ALA A 203 -13.21 -2.79 -15.65
CA ALA A 203 -13.66 -2.20 -14.40
C ALA A 203 -14.31 -0.83 -14.58
N TRP A 204 -14.11 -0.17 -15.74
CA TRP A 204 -14.51 1.23 -15.98
C TRP A 204 -15.95 1.54 -15.55
N ARG A 205 -16.92 0.74 -16.00
CA ARG A 205 -18.35 1.00 -15.70
C ARG A 205 -18.68 0.89 -14.22
N HIS A 206 -18.00 0.01 -13.49
CA HIS A 206 -18.22 -0.13 -12.06
C HIS A 206 -17.72 1.11 -11.33
N ILE A 207 -16.49 1.51 -11.62
CA ILE A 207 -15.82 2.65 -10.99
C ILE A 207 -16.51 3.97 -11.35
N GLU A 208 -16.92 4.17 -12.61
CA GLU A 208 -17.75 5.31 -13.02
C GLU A 208 -19.08 5.36 -12.22
N GLY A 209 -19.66 4.18 -11.95
CA GLY A 209 -20.86 4.06 -11.12
C GLY A 209 -20.64 4.53 -9.67
N ILE A 210 -19.47 4.26 -9.08
CA ILE A 210 -19.08 4.75 -7.75
C ILE A 210 -18.96 6.28 -7.77
N VAL A 211 -18.20 6.83 -8.73
CA VAL A 211 -17.94 8.27 -8.84
C VAL A 211 -19.21 9.08 -9.06
N THR A 212 -20.16 8.54 -9.82
CA THR A 212 -21.43 9.22 -10.14
C THR A 212 -22.56 8.93 -9.15
N ALA A 213 -22.29 8.15 -8.09
CA ALA A 213 -23.27 7.87 -7.05
C ALA A 213 -23.65 9.15 -6.29
N ALA A 214 -24.88 9.21 -5.79
CA ALA A 214 -25.39 10.42 -5.13
C ALA A 214 -24.75 10.70 -3.76
N ASN A 215 -24.24 9.67 -3.09
CA ASN A 215 -23.61 9.77 -1.77
C ASN A 215 -22.71 8.55 -1.52
N PRO A 216 -21.62 8.39 -2.30
CA PRO A 216 -20.66 7.30 -2.08
C PRO A 216 -19.97 7.49 -0.72
N ASP A 217 -19.41 6.40 -0.19
CA ASP A 217 -18.42 6.53 0.88
C ASP A 217 -17.22 7.35 0.37
N LYS A 218 -16.68 8.24 1.22
CA LYS A 218 -15.63 9.17 0.81
C LYS A 218 -14.33 8.44 0.44
N VAL A 219 -13.93 7.44 1.22
CA VAL A 219 -12.68 6.70 1.01
C VAL A 219 -12.77 5.91 -0.30
N LEU A 220 -13.91 5.24 -0.53
CA LEU A 220 -14.18 4.55 -1.79
C LEU A 220 -14.23 5.50 -2.99
N LEU A 221 -14.80 6.70 -2.82
CA LEU A 221 -14.84 7.72 -3.87
C LEU A 221 -13.44 8.19 -4.27
N LEU A 222 -12.56 8.48 -3.31
CA LEU A 222 -11.19 8.91 -3.57
C LEU A 222 -10.40 7.85 -4.36
N ALA A 223 -10.48 6.58 -3.92
CA ALA A 223 -9.88 5.47 -4.67
C ALA A 223 -10.45 5.34 -6.10
N ALA A 224 -11.75 5.54 -6.26
CA ALA A 224 -12.39 5.47 -7.58
C ALA A 224 -11.94 6.60 -8.52
N ILE A 225 -11.71 7.81 -7.98
CA ILE A 225 -11.18 8.95 -8.75
C ILE A 225 -9.79 8.64 -9.30
N GLU A 226 -8.89 8.14 -8.45
CA GLU A 226 -7.53 7.72 -8.84
C GLU A 226 -7.57 6.59 -9.89
N ALA A 227 -8.42 5.59 -9.67
CA ALA A 227 -8.56 4.46 -10.57
C ALA A 227 -9.07 4.87 -11.97
N LEU A 228 -10.02 5.81 -12.09
CA LEU A 228 -10.48 6.29 -13.40
C LEU A 228 -9.35 6.90 -14.23
N ALA A 229 -8.52 7.74 -13.60
CA ALA A 229 -7.40 8.41 -14.26
C ALA A 229 -6.39 7.40 -14.81
N SER A 230 -6.17 6.28 -14.12
CA SER A 230 -5.27 5.21 -14.56
C SER A 230 -5.88 4.26 -15.61
N ILE A 231 -7.20 4.02 -15.57
CA ILE A 231 -7.86 3.05 -16.46
C ILE A 231 -8.16 3.63 -17.84
N ARG A 232 -8.74 4.83 -17.91
CA ARG A 232 -8.97 5.55 -19.18
C ARG A 232 -8.71 7.04 -19.02
N PRO A 233 -7.44 7.46 -19.12
CA PRO A 233 -7.05 8.86 -19.05
C PRO A 233 -7.89 9.78 -19.96
N ASP A 234 -8.17 9.34 -21.19
CA ASP A 234 -8.92 10.11 -22.21
C ASP A 234 -10.37 10.42 -21.81
N GLN A 235 -10.99 9.54 -21.02
CA GLN A 235 -12.39 9.66 -20.59
C GLN A 235 -12.52 10.21 -19.16
N ALA A 236 -11.51 10.01 -18.31
CA ALA A 236 -11.53 10.39 -16.90
C ALA A 236 -11.85 11.88 -16.69
N GLY A 237 -11.24 12.76 -17.48
CA GLY A 237 -11.43 14.21 -17.31
C GLY A 237 -12.89 14.69 -17.42
N MET A 238 -13.67 14.06 -18.31
CA MET A 238 -15.09 14.39 -18.44
C MET A 238 -15.94 13.88 -17.27
N VAL A 239 -15.55 12.77 -16.65
CA VAL A 239 -16.26 12.20 -15.50
C VAL A 239 -15.94 12.99 -14.22
N LEU A 240 -14.69 13.42 -14.06
CA LEU A 240 -14.20 14.08 -12.84
C LEU A 240 -14.57 15.57 -12.74
N VAL A 241 -14.92 16.23 -13.85
CA VAL A 241 -15.14 17.69 -13.88
C VAL A 241 -16.17 18.18 -12.85
N ASP A 242 -17.25 17.43 -12.62
CA ASP A 242 -18.29 17.83 -11.68
C ASP A 242 -17.82 17.74 -10.21
N LEU A 243 -16.87 16.85 -9.90
CA LEU A 243 -16.28 16.71 -8.57
C LEU A 243 -15.36 17.88 -8.19
N THR A 244 -14.85 18.63 -9.17
CA THR A 244 -14.06 19.85 -8.90
C THR A 244 -14.87 20.97 -8.23
N LEU A 245 -16.20 20.81 -8.17
CA LEU A 245 -17.14 21.74 -7.53
C LEU A 245 -17.74 21.15 -6.25
N HIS A 246 -17.19 20.05 -5.73
CA HIS A 246 -17.66 19.41 -4.52
C HIS A 246 -17.40 20.28 -3.27
N ASP A 247 -18.21 20.10 -2.22
CA ASP A 247 -18.09 20.86 -0.96
C ASP A 247 -16.90 20.39 -0.08
N ASP A 248 -16.38 19.18 -0.35
CA ASP A 248 -15.25 18.57 0.34
C ASP A 248 -13.95 18.82 -0.46
N GLU A 249 -13.01 19.52 0.17
CA GLU A 249 -11.74 19.95 -0.43
C GLU A 249 -10.87 18.75 -0.88
N GLU A 250 -10.87 17.65 -0.13
CA GLU A 250 -10.08 16.46 -0.47
C GLU A 250 -10.58 15.79 -1.76
N ILE A 251 -11.91 15.79 -1.96
CA ILE A 251 -12.52 15.29 -3.21
C ILE A 251 -12.19 16.22 -4.39
N VAL A 252 -12.21 17.53 -4.17
CA VAL A 252 -11.84 18.53 -5.20
C VAL A 252 -10.38 18.36 -5.59
N ASP A 253 -9.48 18.20 -4.62
CA ASP A 253 -8.05 18.02 -4.86
C ASP A 253 -7.79 16.72 -5.62
N ALA A 254 -8.35 15.59 -5.17
CA ALA A 254 -8.23 14.31 -5.87
C ALA A 254 -8.75 14.37 -7.31
N ALA A 255 -9.89 15.05 -7.54
CA ALA A 255 -10.44 15.21 -8.89
C ALA A 255 -9.50 16.04 -9.79
N ASN A 256 -8.94 17.15 -9.28
CA ASN A 256 -7.98 17.96 -10.03
C ASN A 256 -6.69 17.18 -10.34
N GLU A 257 -6.17 16.41 -9.37
CA GLU A 257 -4.98 15.57 -9.56
C GLU A 257 -5.23 14.47 -10.59
N GLY A 258 -6.36 13.75 -10.47
CA GLY A 258 -6.76 12.73 -11.43
C GLY A 258 -6.90 13.28 -12.85
N MET A 259 -7.47 14.48 -13.01
CA MET A 259 -7.53 15.17 -14.30
C MET A 259 -6.15 15.53 -14.85
N ALA A 260 -5.26 16.09 -14.02
CA ALA A 260 -3.91 16.47 -14.44
C ALA A 260 -3.05 15.25 -14.81
N MET A 261 -3.18 14.15 -14.07
CA MET A 261 -2.54 12.87 -14.37
C MET A 261 -3.05 12.32 -15.71
N ALA A 262 -4.37 12.32 -15.91
CA ALA A 262 -4.99 11.87 -17.14
C ALA A 262 -4.55 12.68 -18.38
N GLU A 263 -4.48 14.01 -18.26
CA GLU A 263 -3.95 14.89 -19.31
C GLU A 263 -2.48 14.56 -19.62
N THR A 264 -1.66 14.32 -18.60
CA THR A 264 -0.25 13.95 -18.75
C THR A 264 -0.09 12.62 -19.49
N MET A 265 -0.86 11.60 -19.11
CA MET A 265 -0.84 10.28 -19.77
C MET A 265 -1.28 10.37 -21.23
N ALA A 266 -2.34 11.13 -21.53
CA ALA A 266 -2.80 11.34 -22.90
C ALA A 266 -1.74 12.06 -23.77
N MET A 267 -0.98 13.00 -23.20
CA MET A 267 0.14 13.65 -23.91
C MET A 267 1.28 12.66 -24.21
N LEU A 268 1.59 11.75 -23.27
CA LEU A 268 2.62 10.73 -23.48
C LEU A 268 2.21 9.73 -24.57
N GLU A 269 0.98 9.22 -24.53
CA GLU A 269 0.47 8.31 -25.57
C GLU A 269 0.47 8.96 -26.95
N GLY A 270 -0.02 10.20 -27.07
CA GLY A 270 -0.01 10.93 -28.33
C GLY A 270 1.39 11.25 -28.87
N SER A 271 2.41 11.31 -28.01
CA SER A 271 3.80 11.54 -28.42
C SER A 271 4.49 10.28 -28.97
N LEU A 272 4.01 9.09 -28.61
CA LEU A 272 4.55 7.82 -29.10
C LEU A 272 4.05 7.47 -30.52
N ASP A 273 2.88 7.99 -30.90
CA ASP A 273 2.30 7.78 -32.24
C ASP A 273 2.97 8.66 -33.33
N ASP A 274 3.68 9.73 -32.95
CA ASP A 274 4.35 10.65 -33.89
C ASP A 274 5.79 10.22 -34.28
N ASP A 275 6.38 9.20 -33.62
CA ASP A 275 7.75 8.73 -33.88
C ASP A 275 7.85 7.57 -34.90
N ASP A 276 6.72 7.06 -35.43
CA ASP A 276 6.67 5.94 -36.39
C ASP A 276 6.37 6.36 -37.86
N GLU A 277 6.55 7.64 -38.22
CA GLU A 277 6.51 8.12 -39.62
C GLU A 277 7.79 8.89 -40.05
N GLU A 278 8.99 8.29 -39.92
CA GLU A 278 10.09 8.58 -40.86
C GLU A 278 10.42 7.37 -41.76
N ASP A 279 9.56 7.30 -42.77
CA ASP A 279 9.60 6.64 -44.06
C ASP A 279 10.97 6.12 -44.56
N LEU A 280 11.00 4.81 -44.76
CA LEU A 280 11.80 4.11 -45.76
C LEU A 280 11.51 4.68 -47.16
N GLY A 281 12.35 5.60 -47.66
CA GLY A 281 12.13 6.17 -49.00
C GLY A 281 13.33 6.85 -49.68
N TRP A 282 14.09 6.02 -50.43
CA TRP A 282 15.11 6.31 -51.47
C TRP A 282 16.58 6.45 -51.07
#